data_AF-A0A1F3Y990-F1
#
_entry.id   AF-A0A1F3Y990-F1
#
_cell.length_a   1.000
_cell.length_b   1.000
_cell.length_c   1.000
_cell.angle_alpha   90.00
_cell.angle_beta   90.00
_cell.angle_gamma   90.00
#
_symmetry.space_group_name_H-M   'P 1'
#
loop_
_entity.id
_entity.type
_entity.pdbx_description
1 polymer ?
#
loop_
_entity_poly.entity_id
_entity_poly.type
_entity_poly.pdbx_seq_one_letter_code
_entity_poly.pdbx_strand_id
1 'polypeptide(L)'
;MKISGCLIIFISLSLLAFASGCALFEKIPTSRASTTDAVQAATPEQLEMDQERRLRREQQLQRALNEANLIRGMSTQEVRAAWGEPREVETAGDPRLGNEKWTYYNGLSSRWSISSTRIVYFEAGRVVGWRSQ
;
A
#
# COMPACT_ATOMS: atom_id res chain seq x y z
N MET A 1 50.94 -6.08 7.06
CA MET A 1 51.72 -5.52 5.92
C MET A 1 50.84 -5.53 4.67
N LYS A 2 50.91 -4.45 3.87
CA LYS A 2 50.14 -4.10 2.63
C LYS A 2 48.69 -3.68 2.95
N ILE A 3 48.30 -2.41 3.09
CA ILE A 3 48.47 -1.18 2.27
C ILE A 3 48.04 -1.39 0.82
N SER A 4 46.85 -0.91 0.48
CA SER A 4 46.48 -0.19 -0.75
C SER A 4 44.96 -0.05 -0.74
N GLY A 5 44.36 1.13 -0.84
CA GLY A 5 44.87 2.37 -1.39
C GLY A 5 43.76 2.93 -2.26
N CYS A 6 43.22 4.07 -1.83
CA CYS A 6 42.79 5.18 -2.66
C CYS A 6 42.08 4.84 -3.98
N LEU A 7 40.76 5.04 -4.06
CA LEU A 7 40.17 5.46 -5.33
C LEU A 7 39.10 6.54 -5.15
N ILE A 8 39.62 7.77 -5.20
CA ILE A 8 39.10 8.90 -5.99
C ILE A 8 37.65 9.30 -5.73
N ILE A 9 37.55 10.35 -4.93
CA ILE A 9 36.52 11.39 -5.00
C ILE A 9 36.35 11.84 -6.45
N PHE A 10 35.20 11.56 -7.08
CA PHE A 10 34.75 12.28 -8.26
C PHE A 10 33.59 13.18 -7.88
N ILE A 11 33.94 14.45 -7.69
CA ILE A 11 33.02 15.59 -7.75
C ILE A 11 32.42 15.60 -9.16
N SER A 12 31.10 15.59 -9.26
CA SER A 12 30.39 15.96 -10.48
C SER A 12 29.17 16.77 -10.09
N LEU A 13 29.44 18.04 -9.80
CA LEU A 13 28.47 19.11 -9.76
C LEU A 13 28.02 19.38 -11.20
N SER A 14 26.85 18.88 -11.59
CA SER A 14 26.23 19.22 -12.87
C SER A 14 25.00 20.09 -12.63
N LEU A 15 25.25 21.36 -12.34
CA LEU A 15 24.30 22.43 -12.64
C LEU A 15 24.24 22.57 -14.16
N LEU A 16 23.09 22.25 -14.76
CA LEU A 16 22.72 22.76 -16.08
C LEU A 16 21.34 23.39 -15.96
N ALA A 17 21.36 24.70 -15.79
CA ALA A 17 20.26 25.58 -16.13
C ALA A 17 20.05 25.50 -17.65
N PHE A 18 18.87 25.05 -18.08
CA PHE A 18 18.36 25.37 -19.40
C PHE A 18 17.21 26.36 -19.27
N ALA A 19 17.46 27.53 -19.83
CA ALA A 19 16.51 28.58 -20.05
C ALA A 19 15.56 28.25 -21.20
N SER A 20 14.44 28.98 -21.19
CA SER A 20 13.71 29.48 -22.36
C SER A 20 12.77 28.52 -23.10
N GLY A 21 11.48 28.82 -22.99
CA GLY A 21 10.41 28.22 -23.77
C GLY A 21 9.06 28.89 -23.52
N CYS A 22 8.97 30.20 -23.79
CA CYS A 22 7.69 30.89 -23.90
C CYS A 22 6.98 30.49 -25.20
N ALA A 23 5.68 30.19 -25.08
CA ALA A 23 4.60 30.26 -26.07
C ALA A 23 3.91 28.91 -26.33
N LEU A 24 2.73 28.73 -25.73
CA LEU A 24 1.49 28.80 -26.50
C LEU A 24 0.29 28.86 -25.54
N PHE A 25 -0.35 30.03 -25.58
CA PHE A 25 -1.59 30.37 -24.93
C PHE A 25 -2.73 29.71 -25.72
N GLU A 26 -3.20 28.55 -25.28
CA GLU A 26 -4.41 27.93 -25.81
C GLU A 26 -5.59 28.17 -24.86
N LYS A 27 -6.59 28.83 -25.44
CA LYS A 27 -7.77 29.42 -24.83
C LYS A 27 -8.75 28.31 -24.43
N ILE A 28 -8.65 27.79 -23.22
CA ILE A 28 -9.66 26.86 -22.68
C ILE A 28 -10.89 27.67 -22.24
N PRO A 29 -12.10 27.32 -22.72
CA PRO A 29 -13.32 28.02 -22.38
C PRO A 29 -13.62 27.92 -20.88
N THR A 30 -13.82 29.09 -20.28
CA THR A 30 -14.37 29.30 -18.95
C THR A 30 -15.80 28.74 -18.88
N SER A 31 -15.95 27.46 -18.50
CA SER A 31 -17.20 26.98 -17.90
C SER A 31 -17.06 27.03 -16.38
N ARG A 32 -17.44 28.18 -15.85
CA ARG A 32 -17.68 28.45 -14.44
C ARG A 32 -18.87 27.59 -14.01
N ALA A 33 -18.63 26.56 -13.20
CA ALA A 33 -19.64 25.94 -12.36
C ALA A 33 -19.01 25.69 -10.99
N SER A 34 -19.52 26.43 -10.02
CA SER A 34 -19.15 26.52 -8.62
C SER A 34 -18.85 25.18 -7.93
N THR A 35 -17.67 25.10 -7.30
CA THR A 35 -17.46 24.55 -5.95
C THR A 35 -16.07 24.99 -5.45
N THR A 36 -15.87 26.29 -5.34
CA THR A 36 -14.78 26.88 -4.56
C THR A 36 -15.41 27.82 -3.55
N ASP A 37 -16.10 27.26 -2.56
CA ASP A 37 -16.46 27.92 -1.32
C ASP A 37 -16.65 26.81 -0.28
N ALA A 38 -16.03 26.97 0.89
CA ALA A 38 -15.94 26.02 1.99
C ALA A 38 -14.90 24.88 1.86
N VAL A 39 -13.63 25.22 1.62
CA VAL A 39 -12.58 24.63 2.46
C VAL A 39 -12.72 25.29 3.84
N GLN A 40 -13.71 24.84 4.63
CA GLN A 40 -13.76 25.17 6.04
C GLN A 40 -12.45 24.62 6.62
N ALA A 41 -11.57 25.50 7.08
CA ALA A 41 -10.36 25.11 7.78
C ALA A 41 -10.77 24.12 8.87
N ALA A 42 -10.34 22.87 8.74
CA ALA A 42 -10.65 21.82 9.69
C ALA A 42 -10.31 22.34 11.08
N THR A 43 -11.26 22.26 12.01
CA THR A 43 -11.01 22.76 13.36
C THR A 43 -9.86 21.97 13.98
N PRO A 44 -9.06 22.56 14.88
CA PRO A 44 -7.97 21.83 15.54
C PRO A 44 -8.43 20.50 16.16
N GLU A 45 -9.66 20.47 16.71
CA GLU A 45 -10.29 19.27 17.25
C GLU A 45 -10.55 18.17 16.19
N GLN A 46 -10.99 18.55 14.98
CA GLN A 46 -11.20 17.59 13.89
C GLN A 46 -9.88 16.96 13.42
N LEU A 47 -8.79 17.74 13.43
CA LEU A 47 -7.46 17.25 13.08
C LEU A 47 -6.93 16.29 14.14
N GLU A 48 -7.08 16.62 15.42
CA GLU A 48 -6.68 15.74 16.54
C GLU A 48 -7.43 14.41 16.51
N MET A 49 -8.75 14.43 16.27
CA MET A 49 -9.55 13.21 16.11
C MET A 49 -9.08 12.37 14.90
N ASP A 50 -8.77 13.00 13.77
CA ASP A 50 -8.28 12.25 12.61
C ASP A 50 -6.91 11.60 12.89
N GLN A 51 -6.03 12.33 13.58
CA GLN A 51 -4.75 11.80 14.05
C GLN A 51 -4.95 10.62 14.98
N GLU A 52 -5.86 10.71 15.95
CA GLU A 52 -6.11 9.61 16.88
C GLU A 52 -6.67 8.37 16.15
N ARG A 53 -7.59 8.54 15.19
CA ARG A 53 -8.10 7.43 14.37
C ARG A 53 -6.98 6.75 13.58
N ARG A 54 -6.05 7.53 13.02
CA ARG A 54 -4.88 6.99 12.31
C ARG A 54 -3.99 6.18 13.26
N LEU A 55 -3.67 6.73 14.44
CA LEU A 55 -2.85 6.06 15.44
C LEU A 55 -3.48 4.75 15.92
N ARG A 56 -4.79 4.74 16.22
CA ARG A 56 -5.50 3.53 16.62
C ARG A 56 -5.46 2.46 15.52
N ARG A 57 -5.66 2.86 14.26
CA ARG A 57 -5.58 1.94 13.11
C ARG A 57 -4.19 1.35 12.95
N GLU A 58 -3.15 2.17 13.08
CA GLU A 58 -1.76 1.73 13.00
C GLU A 58 -1.41 0.75 14.13
N GLN A 59 -1.85 1.03 15.36
CA GLN A 59 -1.69 0.11 16.48
C GLN A 59 -2.42 -1.23 16.24
N GLN A 60 -3.63 -1.20 15.69
CA GLN A 60 -4.37 -2.41 15.34
C GLN A 60 -3.64 -3.21 14.25
N LEU A 61 -3.13 -2.54 13.22
CA LEU A 61 -2.35 -3.16 12.16
C LEU A 61 -1.11 -3.84 12.74
N GLN A 62 -0.33 -3.14 13.56
CA GLN A 62 0.89 -3.68 14.14
C GLN A 62 0.64 -4.93 15.00
N ARG A 63 -0.43 -4.93 15.80
CA ARG A 63 -0.82 -6.11 16.59
C ARG A 63 -1.17 -7.28 15.70
N ALA A 64 -1.95 -7.05 14.64
CA ALA A 64 -2.33 -8.10 13.71
C ALA A 64 -1.13 -8.67 12.95
N LEU A 65 -0.16 -7.84 12.56
CA LEU A 65 1.11 -8.33 11.99
C LEU A 65 1.86 -9.23 12.96
N ASN A 66 1.99 -8.80 14.23
CA ASN A 66 2.68 -9.57 15.27
C ASN A 66 1.98 -10.91 15.59
N GLU A 67 0.65 -10.93 15.54
CA GLU A 67 -0.17 -12.12 15.82
C GLU A 67 -0.46 -12.96 14.58
N ALA A 68 0.03 -12.56 13.40
CA ALA A 68 -0.38 -13.13 12.11
C ALA A 68 -1.91 -13.24 11.97
N ASN A 69 -2.62 -12.20 12.38
CA ASN A 69 -4.07 -12.06 12.22
C ASN A 69 -4.40 -11.17 11.02
N LEU A 70 -5.56 -11.38 10.39
CA LEU A 70 -6.05 -10.50 9.31
C LEU A 70 -7.04 -9.47 9.86
N ILE A 71 -6.98 -8.27 9.29
CA ILE A 71 -7.93 -7.19 9.52
C ILE A 71 -8.53 -6.78 8.18
N ARG A 72 -9.84 -6.48 8.17
CA ARG A 72 -10.52 -5.91 7.00
C ARG A 72 -9.90 -4.58 6.60
N GLY A 73 -9.74 -4.37 5.30
CA GLY A 73 -9.17 -3.16 4.73
C GLY A 73 -7.63 -3.13 4.67
N MET A 74 -6.94 -4.16 5.18
CA MET A 74 -5.52 -4.38 4.91
C MET A 74 -5.30 -4.47 3.39
N SER A 75 -4.22 -3.89 2.92
CA SER A 75 -3.71 -4.01 1.56
C SER A 75 -3.08 -5.38 1.33
N THR A 76 -2.98 -5.78 0.07
CA THR A 76 -2.25 -6.99 -0.35
C THR A 76 -0.82 -7.05 0.18
N GLN A 77 -0.13 -5.90 0.26
CA GLN A 77 1.23 -5.79 0.80
C GLN A 77 1.29 -6.08 2.30
N GLU A 78 0.36 -5.53 3.08
CA GLU A 78 0.27 -5.79 4.54
C GLU A 78 -0.04 -7.25 4.82
N VAL A 79 -0.88 -7.89 3.99
CA VAL A 79 -1.17 -9.32 4.11
C VAL A 79 0.07 -10.17 3.82
N ARG A 80 0.83 -9.87 2.76
CA ARG A 80 2.11 -10.55 2.48
C ARG A 80 3.12 -10.35 3.61
N ALA A 81 3.19 -9.16 4.18
CA ALA A 81 4.06 -8.90 5.32
C ALA A 81 3.68 -9.75 6.55
N ALA A 82 2.39 -9.98 6.77
CA ALA A 82 1.89 -10.79 7.88
C ALA A 82 2.08 -12.30 7.65
N TRP A 83 1.70 -12.80 6.48
CA TRP A 83 1.48 -14.23 6.21
C TRP A 83 2.45 -14.82 5.17
N GLY A 84 3.28 -13.99 4.55
CA GLY A 84 4.14 -14.37 3.45
C GLY A 84 3.41 -14.44 2.12
N GLU A 85 4.09 -15.04 1.13
CA GLU A 85 3.54 -15.19 -0.22
C GLU A 85 2.41 -16.23 -0.26
N PRO A 86 1.29 -15.92 -0.93
CA PRO A 86 0.23 -16.89 -1.15
C PRO A 86 0.73 -18.03 -2.05
N ARG A 87 0.17 -19.23 -1.88
CA ARG A 87 0.49 -20.34 -2.80
C ARG A 87 -0.21 -20.16 -4.15
N GLU A 88 -1.42 -19.63 -4.12
CA GLU A 88 -2.24 -19.43 -5.31
C GLU A 88 -2.92 -18.07 -5.24
N VAL A 89 -2.94 -17.39 -6.39
CA VAL A 89 -3.60 -16.10 -6.59
C VAL A 89 -4.51 -16.24 -7.80
N GLU A 90 -5.80 -16.08 -7.58
CA GLU A 90 -6.81 -16.08 -8.63
C GLU A 90 -7.42 -14.69 -8.74
N THR A 91 -7.41 -14.10 -9.93
CA THR A 91 -8.04 -12.81 -10.20
C THR A 91 -9.50 -13.02 -10.56
N ALA A 92 -10.41 -12.33 -9.86
CA ALA A 92 -11.85 -12.42 -10.10
C ALA A 92 -12.33 -11.24 -10.96
N GLY A 93 -12.62 -11.50 -12.24
CA GLY A 93 -13.12 -10.48 -13.18
C GLY A 93 -11.99 -9.70 -13.87
N ASP A 94 -12.14 -8.38 -13.99
CA ASP A 94 -11.13 -7.52 -14.62
C ASP A 94 -9.93 -7.30 -13.66
N PRO A 95 -8.69 -7.67 -14.06
CA PRO A 95 -7.49 -7.45 -13.25
C PRO A 95 -7.26 -6.00 -12.81
N ARG A 96 -7.76 -5.02 -13.56
CA ARG A 96 -7.64 -3.60 -13.22
C ARG A 96 -8.44 -3.21 -11.98
N LEU A 97 -9.44 -4.00 -11.61
CA LEU A 97 -10.28 -3.77 -10.43
C LEU A 97 -9.62 -4.28 -9.14
N GLY A 98 -8.53 -5.05 -9.22
CA GLY A 98 -7.81 -5.54 -8.04
C GLY A 98 -8.62 -6.50 -7.18
N ASN A 99 -9.55 -7.23 -7.80
CA ASN A 99 -10.34 -8.26 -7.15
C ASN A 99 -9.59 -9.60 -7.22
N GLU A 100 -9.19 -10.13 -6.07
CA GLU A 100 -8.31 -11.29 -6.01
C GLU A 100 -8.76 -12.26 -4.92
N LYS A 101 -8.51 -13.54 -5.13
CA LYS A 101 -8.67 -14.61 -4.16
C LYS A 101 -7.31 -15.26 -3.96
N TRP A 102 -6.80 -15.21 -2.73
CA TRP A 102 -5.50 -15.77 -2.39
C TRP A 102 -5.67 -17.00 -1.51
N THR A 103 -4.93 -18.05 -1.80
CA THR A 103 -4.97 -19.31 -1.05
C THR A 103 -3.64 -19.54 -0.33
N TYR A 104 -3.73 -19.78 0.97
CA TYR A 104 -2.64 -20.14 1.85
C TYR A 104 -2.85 -21.56 2.39
N TYR A 105 -1.79 -22.34 2.46
CA TYR A 105 -1.80 -23.67 3.07
C TYR A 105 -1.07 -23.59 4.41
N ASN A 106 -1.78 -23.81 5.51
CA ASN A 106 -1.22 -23.79 6.85
C ASN A 106 -1.17 -25.21 7.41
N GLY A 107 0.05 -25.71 7.62
CA GLY A 107 0.33 -27.01 8.22
C GLY A 107 1.59 -27.67 7.66
N LEU A 108 2.25 -28.48 8.50
CA LEU A 108 3.25 -29.44 8.03
C LEU A 108 2.49 -30.60 7.39
N SER A 109 2.83 -30.96 6.16
CA SER A 109 2.36 -32.17 5.50
C SER A 109 3.01 -33.41 6.14
N SER A 110 2.71 -33.66 7.41
CA SER A 110 3.05 -34.92 8.06
C SER A 110 1.94 -35.93 7.82
N ARG A 111 2.27 -37.22 7.86
CA ARG A 111 1.34 -38.35 7.61
C ARG A 111 0.10 -38.35 8.52
N TRP A 112 0.09 -37.52 9.56
CA TRP A 112 -0.93 -37.43 10.59
C TRP A 112 -1.49 -36.01 10.79
N SER A 113 -1.03 -35.00 10.02
CA SER A 113 -1.48 -33.61 10.18
C SER A 113 -2.38 -33.22 9.01
N ILE A 114 -3.58 -32.74 9.32
CA ILE A 114 -4.50 -32.15 8.35
C ILE A 114 -3.96 -30.77 7.99
N SER A 115 -3.64 -30.57 6.71
CA SER A 115 -3.34 -29.23 6.20
C SER A 115 -4.62 -28.40 6.22
N SER A 116 -4.62 -27.30 6.97
CA SER A 116 -5.71 -26.33 6.92
C SER A 116 -5.50 -25.38 5.75
N THR A 117 -6.56 -25.09 5.01
CA THR A 117 -6.48 -24.17 3.86
C THR A 117 -7.16 -22.87 4.24
N ARG A 118 -6.47 -21.75 4.04
CA ARG A 118 -7.01 -20.43 4.35
C ARG A 118 -7.11 -19.60 3.08
N ILE A 119 -8.29 -19.06 2.81
CA ILE A 119 -8.60 -18.29 1.61
C ILE A 119 -8.91 -16.86 2.02
N VAL A 120 -8.27 -15.90 1.35
CA VAL A 120 -8.44 -14.46 1.56
C VAL A 120 -9.04 -13.84 0.31
N TYR A 121 -10.01 -12.95 0.48
CA TYR A 121 -10.68 -12.25 -0.61
C TYR A 121 -10.33 -10.77 -0.58
N PHE A 122 -9.98 -10.23 -1.74
CA PHE A 122 -9.62 -8.83 -1.96
C PHE A 122 -10.60 -8.17 -2.93
N GLU A 123 -10.94 -6.92 -2.64
CA GLU A 123 -11.63 -6.01 -3.57
C GLU A 123 -10.84 -4.70 -3.61
N ALA A 124 -10.58 -4.18 -4.81
CA ALA A 124 -9.74 -2.98 -5.00
C ALA A 124 -8.39 -3.04 -4.25
N GLY A 125 -7.78 -4.23 -4.19
CA GLY A 125 -6.51 -4.47 -3.50
C GLY A 125 -6.59 -4.46 -1.96
N ARG A 126 -7.80 -4.54 -1.38
CA ARG A 126 -8.02 -4.54 0.07
C ARG A 126 -8.78 -5.77 0.54
N VAL A 127 -8.43 -6.29 1.72
CA VAL A 127 -9.09 -7.45 2.34
C VAL A 127 -10.54 -7.13 2.66
N VAL A 128 -11.47 -7.89 2.08
CA VAL A 128 -12.90 -7.82 2.42
C VAL A 128 -13.33 -8.95 3.35
N GLY A 129 -12.64 -10.09 3.29
CA GLY A 129 -12.92 -11.23 4.16
C GLY A 129 -11.96 -12.40 3.95
N TRP A 130 -12.11 -13.42 4.79
CA TRP A 130 -11.33 -14.66 4.71
C TRP A 130 -12.12 -15.84 5.29
N ARG A 131 -11.74 -17.07 4.92
CA ARG A 131 -12.27 -18.30 5.51
C ARG A 131 -11.18 -19.35 5.68
N SER A 132 -11.29 -20.17 6.71
CA SER A 132 -10.45 -21.35 6.93
C SER A 132 -11.28 -22.61 6.67
N GLN A 133 -10.69 -23.59 6.02
CA GLN A 133 -11.24 -24.93 5.79
C GLN A 133 -10.36 -25.97 6.50
#